data_AF-A0A8H8MV87-F1
#
_entry.id   AF-A0A8H8MV87-F1
#
_cell.length_a   1.000
_cell.length_b   1.000
_cell.length_c   1.000
_cell.angle_alpha   90.00
_cell.angle_beta   90.00
_cell.angle_gamma   90.00
#
_symmetry.space_group_name_H-M   'P 1'
#
loop_
_entity.id
_entity.type
_entity.pdbx_description
1 polymer ?
#
loop_
_entity_poly.entity_id
_entity_poly.type
_entity_poly.pdbx_seq_one_letter_code
_entity_poly.pdbx_strand_id
1 'polypeptide(L)'
;MSHTGKNTNPLSPIRVEPYSTLSDIASPNIMMDARPLFTEPFHPYHPFKALDGRTTLYPRYARSQKPVRYYYIDFGYSKRFKEGEGRMVSGWNAREQAPEQVDGDPYDPFKADIYQLGAILRRDLIPVC
;
A
#
# COMPACT_ATOMS: atom_id res chain seq x y z
N MET A 1 42.88 2.42 3.09
CA MET A 1 42.02 2.67 1.92
C MET A 1 41.11 1.45 1.70
N SER A 2 39.86 1.73 1.33
CA SER A 2 38.77 0.84 0.91
C SER A 2 38.28 -0.26 1.87
N HIS A 3 37.17 0.02 2.55
CA HIS A 3 36.11 -0.95 2.88
C HIS A 3 34.77 -0.28 2.64
N THR A 4 34.05 -0.71 1.60
CA THR A 4 32.61 -1.07 1.64
C THR A 4 32.12 -1.28 0.21
N GLY A 5 31.97 -2.56 -0.15
CA GLY A 5 31.22 -2.96 -1.33
C GLY A 5 29.78 -2.48 -1.19
N LYS A 6 29.29 -1.79 -2.22
CA LYS A 6 27.87 -1.49 -2.36
C LYS A 6 27.18 -2.83 -2.62
N ASN A 7 26.50 -3.34 -1.60
CA ASN A 7 25.70 -4.56 -1.68
C ASN A 7 24.40 -4.23 -2.44
N THR A 8 24.50 -4.04 -3.75
CA THR A 8 23.34 -3.91 -4.63
C THR A 8 22.87 -5.31 -5.00
N ASN A 9 22.32 -6.04 -4.03
CA ASN A 9 21.52 -7.21 -4.38
C ASN A 9 20.26 -6.70 -5.10
N PRO A 10 20.02 -7.09 -6.36
CA PRO A 10 18.74 -6.83 -6.98
C PRO A 10 17.67 -7.49 -6.10
N LEU A 11 16.72 -6.71 -5.63
CA LEU A 11 15.59 -7.20 -4.85
C LEU A 11 14.93 -8.29 -5.69
N SER A 12 14.84 -9.50 -5.14
CA SER A 12 14.10 -10.60 -5.75
C SER A 12 12.74 -10.10 -6.23
N PRO A 13 12.25 -10.53 -7.40
CA PRO A 13 10.93 -10.13 -7.88
C PRO A 13 9.92 -10.40 -6.77
N ILE A 14 9.06 -9.41 -6.51
CA ILE A 14 7.98 -9.54 -5.52
C ILE A 14 7.17 -10.77 -5.93
N ARG A 15 7.21 -11.83 -5.11
CA ARG A 15 6.43 -13.04 -5.34
C ARG A 15 4.97 -12.67 -5.12
N VAL A 16 4.25 -12.41 -6.20
CA VAL A 16 2.80 -12.24 -6.16
C VAL A 16 2.23 -13.64 -5.96
N GLU A 17 1.66 -13.90 -4.77
CA GLU A 17 0.93 -15.13 -4.51
C GLU A 17 -0.45 -14.99 -5.16
N PRO A 18 -0.73 -15.68 -6.29
CA PRO A 18 -1.90 -15.37 -7.13
C PRO A 18 -3.24 -15.76 -6.49
N TYR A 19 -3.21 -16.38 -5.31
CA TYR A 19 -4.38 -16.86 -4.60
C TYR A 19 -4.63 -16.14 -3.28
N SER A 20 -4.02 -14.99 -3.04
CA SER A 20 -4.22 -14.20 -1.83
C SER A 20 -4.90 -12.87 -2.14
N THR A 21 -5.94 -12.54 -1.38
CA THR A 21 -6.66 -11.25 -1.44
C THR A 21 -6.32 -10.39 -0.25
N LEU A 22 -6.45 -9.08 -0.37
CA LEU A 22 -6.25 -8.12 0.71
C LEU A 22 -7.55 -7.88 1.47
N SER A 23 -8.64 -7.64 0.73
CA SER A 23 -10.03 -7.51 1.19
C SER A 23 -10.32 -6.32 2.11
N ASP A 24 -9.34 -5.43 2.31
CA ASP A 24 -9.49 -4.12 2.96
C ASP A 24 -8.41 -3.14 2.48
N ILE A 25 -8.34 -2.93 1.16
CA ILE A 25 -7.43 -1.95 0.58
C ILE A 25 -7.97 -0.55 0.88
N ALA A 26 -7.34 0.12 1.84
CA ALA A 26 -7.66 1.48 2.23
C ALA A 26 -6.37 2.29 2.44
N SER A 27 -6.45 3.61 2.36
CA SER A 27 -5.31 4.51 2.62
C SER A 27 -4.51 4.18 3.90
N PRO A 28 -5.14 3.92 5.07
CA PRO A 28 -4.37 3.53 6.28
C PRO A 28 -3.67 2.17 6.16
N ASN A 29 -4.09 1.29 5.24
CA ASN A 29 -3.48 -0.02 4.98
C ASN A 29 -2.41 0.03 3.87
N ILE A 30 -2.08 1.22 3.36
CA ILE A 30 -1.03 1.43 2.36
C ILE A 30 0.05 2.30 2.98
N MET A 31 1.23 1.72 3.22
CA MET A 31 2.40 2.47 3.66
C MET A 31 3.31 2.82 2.48
N MET A 32 3.98 3.96 2.57
CA MET A 32 4.97 4.42 1.59
C MET A 32 6.33 4.59 2.25
N ASP A 33 7.38 4.05 1.62
CA ASP A 33 8.75 4.44 1.92
C ASP A 33 9.06 5.80 1.29
N ALA A 34 8.86 6.86 2.08
CA ALA A 34 9.03 8.23 1.64
C ALA A 34 10.49 8.72 1.66
N ARG A 35 11.46 7.91 2.15
CA ARG A 35 12.87 8.34 2.30
C ARG A 35 13.47 8.95 1.04
N PRO A 36 13.23 8.43 -0.19
CA PRO A 36 13.77 9.02 -1.42
C PRO A 36 13.26 10.43 -1.73
N LEU A 37 12.15 10.86 -1.12
CA LEU A 37 11.51 12.15 -1.38
C LEU A 37 12.09 13.30 -0.56
N PHE A 38 12.81 13.00 0.51
CA PHE A 38 13.41 13.99 1.41
C PHE A 38 14.93 14.04 1.23
N THR A 39 15.54 15.17 1.55
CA THR A 39 16.99 15.33 1.60
C THR A 39 17.59 14.95 2.94
N GLU A 40 16.75 14.79 3.96
CA GLU A 40 17.13 14.54 5.34
C GLU A 40 16.20 13.47 5.96
N PRO A 41 16.65 12.72 6.97
CA PRO A 41 15.79 11.77 7.68
C PRO A 41 14.63 12.48 8.41
N PHE A 42 13.43 11.90 8.35
CA PHE A 42 12.23 12.41 9.01
C PHE A 42 11.81 11.53 10.20
N HIS A 43 11.03 12.11 11.11
CA HIS A 43 10.50 11.44 12.28
C HIS A 43 9.51 10.33 11.89
N PRO A 44 9.65 9.10 12.43
CA PRO A 44 8.86 7.95 11.99
C PRO A 44 7.35 8.09 12.22
N TYR A 45 6.93 8.85 13.23
CA TYR A 45 5.52 9.14 13.52
C TYR A 45 5.01 10.46 12.92
N HIS A 46 5.92 11.38 12.58
CA HIS A 46 5.59 12.72 12.08
C HIS A 46 6.40 12.99 10.80
N PRO A 47 5.93 12.52 9.62
CA PRO A 47 6.74 12.53 8.39
C PRO A 47 7.17 13.91 7.90
N PHE A 48 6.51 14.97 8.36
CA PHE A 48 6.85 16.37 8.06
C PHE A 48 7.73 17.02 9.13
N LYS A 49 8.34 16.22 10.01
CA LYS A 49 9.29 16.67 11.03
C LYS A 49 10.63 15.97 10.87
N ALA A 50 11.72 16.67 11.17
CA ALA A 50 13.02 16.03 11.31
C ALA A 50 13.05 15.12 12.55
N LEU A 51 14.13 14.35 12.71
CA LEU A 51 14.28 13.42 13.84
C LEU A 51 14.21 14.09 15.22
N ASP A 52 14.45 15.40 15.30
CA ASP A 52 14.32 16.19 16.53
C ASP A 52 12.86 16.47 16.93
N GLY A 53 11.88 16.12 16.07
CA GLY A 53 10.45 16.36 16.28
C GLY A 53 10.02 17.82 16.19
N ARG A 54 10.95 18.76 15.96
CA ARG A 54 10.70 20.21 16.01
C ARG A 54 10.75 20.81 14.62
N THR A 55 11.84 20.55 13.90
CA THR A 55 12.13 21.14 12.60
C THR A 55 11.15 20.61 11.56
N THR A 56 10.46 21.50 10.85
CA THR A 56 9.52 21.12 9.78
C THR A 56 10.30 20.75 8.52
N LEU A 57 9.96 19.60 7.93
CA LEU A 57 10.51 19.11 6.67
C LEU A 57 9.41 19.03 5.61
N TYR A 58 9.79 19.30 4.36
CA TYR A 58 8.94 19.14 3.19
C TYR A 58 9.60 18.18 2.20
N PRO A 59 8.83 17.33 1.50
CA PRO A 59 9.35 16.53 0.40
C PRO A 59 9.97 17.44 -0.65
N ARG A 60 11.22 17.18 -1.04
CA ARG A 60 11.90 17.91 -2.11
C ARG A 60 11.53 17.39 -3.50
N TYR A 61 11.13 16.13 -3.58
CA TYR A 61 10.78 15.48 -4.83
C TYR A 61 9.34 14.99 -4.81
N ALA A 62 8.69 15.04 -5.97
CA ALA A 62 7.42 14.37 -6.18
C ALA A 62 7.62 12.85 -6.28
N ARG A 63 6.56 12.09 -6.01
CA ARG A 63 6.54 10.62 -6.11
C ARG A 63 6.88 10.09 -7.51
N SER A 64 6.60 10.88 -8.56
CA SER A 64 6.95 10.55 -9.94
C SER A 64 8.43 10.76 -10.28
N GLN A 65 9.18 11.50 -9.47
CA GLN A 65 10.58 11.86 -9.74
C GLN A 65 11.60 10.91 -9.08
N LYS A 66 11.15 10.07 -8.15
CA LYS A 66 12.02 9.15 -7.39
C LYS A 66 11.35 7.79 -7.27
N PRO A 67 12.13 6.68 -7.28
CA PRO A 67 11.57 5.36 -7.06
C PRO A 67 11.12 5.21 -5.61
N VAL A 68 9.82 5.37 -5.36
CA VAL A 68 9.18 5.10 -4.06
C VAL A 68 8.62 3.69 -4.01
N ARG A 69 8.62 3.09 -2.82
CA ARG A 69 8.05 1.76 -2.60
C ARG A 69 6.80 1.88 -1.73
N TYR A 70 5.75 1.16 -2.12
CA TYR A 70 4.54 1.01 -1.34
C TYR A 70 4.43 -0.40 -0.78
N TYR A 71 3.76 -0.51 0.36
CA TYR A 71 3.50 -1.77 1.04
C TYR A 71 2.04 -1.81 1.45
N TYR A 72 1.40 -2.94 1.17
CA TYR A 72 0.16 -3.29 1.85
C TYR A 72 0.49 -3.79 3.26
N ILE A 73 -0.25 -3.29 4.24
CA ILE A 73 -0.19 -3.74 5.62
C ILE A 73 -1.59 -4.17 6.07
N ASP A 74 -1.69 -4.68 7.30
CA ASP A 74 -2.96 -5.10 7.91
C ASP A 74 -3.70 -6.17 7.09
N PHE A 75 -3.21 -7.41 7.18
CA PHE A 75 -3.77 -8.56 6.47
C PHE A 75 -4.90 -9.26 7.27
N GLY A 76 -5.52 -8.56 8.22
CA GLY A 76 -6.53 -9.14 9.12
C GLY A 76 -7.77 -9.70 8.41
N TYR A 77 -8.09 -9.16 7.23
CA TYR A 77 -9.19 -9.62 6.38
C TYR A 77 -8.76 -10.37 5.13
N SER A 78 -7.45 -10.52 4.93
CA SER A 78 -6.90 -11.19 3.77
C SER A 78 -7.26 -12.68 3.76
N LYS A 79 -7.55 -13.21 2.57
CA LYS A 79 -7.90 -14.62 2.39
C LYS A 79 -6.95 -15.26 1.41
N ARG A 80 -6.55 -16.50 1.70
CA ARG A 80 -5.78 -17.33 0.78
C ARG A 80 -6.63 -18.49 0.31
N PHE A 81 -6.79 -18.59 -1.00
CA PHE A 81 -7.52 -19.66 -1.66
C PHE A 81 -6.56 -20.76 -2.10
N LYS A 82 -7.05 -22.00 -2.14
CA LYS A 82 -6.35 -23.09 -2.80
C LYS A 82 -6.65 -23.07 -4.30
N GLU A 83 -5.76 -23.64 -5.08
CA GLU A 83 -6.02 -23.86 -6.50
C GLU A 83 -7.28 -24.74 -6.67
N GLY A 84 -8.21 -24.29 -7.52
CA GLY A 84 -9.50 -24.96 -7.75
C GLY A 84 -10.59 -24.68 -6.71
N GLU A 85 -10.31 -23.91 -5.65
CA GLU A 85 -11.30 -23.56 -4.63
C GLU A 85 -12.32 -22.52 -5.15
N GLY A 86 -13.58 -22.67 -4.72
CA GLY A 86 -14.62 -21.66 -4.91
C GLY A 86 -14.21 -20.34 -4.23
N ARG A 87 -14.21 -19.26 -5.00
CA ARG A 87 -13.61 -17.97 -4.60
C ARG A 87 -14.64 -16.90 -4.21
N MET A 88 -15.92 -17.24 -4.19
CA MET A 88 -16.97 -16.32 -3.75
C MET A 88 -16.94 -16.19 -2.23
N VAL A 89 -17.04 -14.97 -1.73
CA VAL A 89 -17.07 -14.68 -0.30
C VAL A 89 -18.26 -13.79 0.03
N SER A 90 -18.67 -13.78 1.30
CA SER A 90 -19.70 -12.87 1.82
C SER A 90 -19.12 -12.00 2.93
N GLY A 91 -19.74 -10.85 3.17
CA GLY A 91 -19.40 -9.92 4.26
C GLY A 91 -18.98 -8.54 3.77
N TRP A 92 -19.08 -7.56 4.66
CA TRP A 92 -19.09 -6.13 4.33
C TRP A 92 -18.07 -5.31 5.15
N ASN A 93 -17.05 -5.95 5.72
CA ASN A 93 -16.14 -5.32 6.70
C ASN A 93 -15.03 -4.43 6.09
N ALA A 94 -14.99 -4.24 4.78
CA ALA A 94 -14.00 -3.37 4.14
C ALA A 94 -14.32 -1.90 4.43
N ARG A 95 -13.29 -1.06 4.63
CA ARG A 95 -13.46 0.40 4.81
C ARG A 95 -13.90 1.07 3.52
N GLU A 96 -13.38 0.60 2.40
CA GLU A 96 -13.86 0.94 1.07
C GLU A 96 -14.69 -0.23 0.54
N GLN A 97 -16.02 -0.11 0.60
CA GLN A 97 -16.89 -1.19 0.16
C GLN A 97 -17.14 -1.09 -1.34
N ALA A 98 -16.93 -2.19 -2.06
CA ALA A 98 -17.43 -2.34 -3.42
C ALA A 98 -18.97 -2.45 -3.42
N PRO A 99 -19.69 -2.08 -4.50
CA PRO A 99 -21.15 -2.10 -4.55
C PRO A 99 -21.76 -3.43 -4.08
N GLU A 100 -21.21 -4.55 -4.55
CA GLU A 100 -21.66 -5.89 -4.20
C GLU A 100 -21.45 -6.24 -2.71
N GLN A 101 -20.47 -5.62 -2.05
CA GLN A 101 -20.27 -5.77 -0.60
C GLN A 101 -21.32 -4.98 0.19
N VAL A 102 -21.76 -3.83 -0.32
CA VAL A 102 -22.82 -3.01 0.28
C VAL A 102 -24.17 -3.71 0.16
N ASP A 103 -24.44 -4.30 -1.00
CA ASP A 103 -25.67 -5.06 -1.26
C ASP A 103 -25.73 -6.37 -0.45
N GLY A 104 -24.59 -6.83 0.06
CA GLY A 104 -24.47 -8.04 0.89
C GLY A 104 -24.44 -9.34 0.07
N ASP A 105 -24.31 -9.23 -1.25
CA ASP A 105 -24.23 -10.35 -2.17
C ASP A 105 -22.91 -11.11 -2.00
N PRO A 106 -22.87 -12.42 -2.29
CA PRO A 106 -21.60 -13.11 -2.50
C PRO A 106 -20.81 -12.45 -3.64
N TYR A 107 -19.52 -12.20 -3.43
CA TYR A 107 -18.68 -11.48 -4.39
C TYR A 107 -17.33 -12.15 -4.61
N ASP A 108 -16.67 -11.75 -5.70
CA ASP A 108 -15.30 -12.11 -6.03
C ASP A 108 -14.34 -11.11 -5.33
N PRO A 109 -13.59 -11.53 -4.30
CA PRO A 109 -12.76 -10.65 -3.51
C PRO A 109 -11.60 -10.01 -4.29
N PHE A 110 -11.17 -10.62 -5.41
CA PHE A 110 -10.14 -10.01 -6.26
C PHE A 110 -10.69 -8.80 -7.03
N LYS A 111 -11.97 -8.84 -7.41
CA LYS A 111 -12.63 -7.67 -8.04
C LYS A 111 -12.88 -6.56 -7.02
N ALA A 112 -13.27 -6.94 -5.80
CA ALA A 112 -13.38 -5.99 -4.70
C ALA A 112 -12.04 -5.30 -4.42
N ASP A 113 -10.93 -6.03 -4.36
CA ASP A 113 -9.58 -5.44 -4.21
C ASP A 113 -9.26 -4.42 -5.32
N ILE A 114 -9.58 -4.74 -6.58
CA ILE A 114 -9.38 -3.80 -7.71
C ILE A 114 -10.22 -2.53 -7.53
N TYR A 115 -11.50 -2.68 -7.15
CA TYR A 115 -12.39 -1.56 -6.87
C TYR A 115 -11.83 -0.65 -5.78
N GLN A 116 -11.45 -1.25 -4.66
CA GLN A 116 -10.91 -0.57 -3.49
C GLN A 116 -9.61 0.18 -3.82
N LEU A 117 -8.67 -0.47 -4.52
CA LEU A 117 -7.46 0.18 -5.00
C LEU A 117 -7.78 1.38 -5.90
N GLY A 118 -8.74 1.24 -6.83
CA GLY A 118 -9.18 2.32 -7.70
C GLY A 118 -9.79 3.50 -6.91
N ALA A 119 -10.57 3.22 -5.88
CA ALA A 119 -11.15 4.24 -5.00
C ALA A 119 -10.06 5.04 -4.28
N ILE A 120 -9.06 4.37 -3.69
CA ILE A 120 -7.94 5.01 -3.01
C ILE A 120 -7.04 5.78 -3.97
N LEU A 121 -6.78 5.24 -5.17
CA LEU A 121 -6.01 5.95 -6.20
C LEU A 121 -6.65 7.29 -6.56
N ARG A 122 -7.97 7.29 -6.74
CA ARG A 122 -8.73 8.49 -7.13
C ARG A 122 -8.83 9.52 -6.01
N ARG A 123 -9.02 9.10 -4.76
CA ARG A 123 -9.32 9.99 -3.63
C ARG A 123 -8.07 10.49 -2.90
N ASP A 124 -7.08 9.62 -2.70
CA ASP A 124 -6.04 9.85 -1.70
C ASP A 124 -4.64 9.93 -2.31
N LEU A 125 -4.41 9.21 -3.42
CA LEU A 125 -3.08 9.11 -4.02
C LEU A 125 -2.88 10.05 -5.21
N ILE A 126 -3.91 10.50 -5.91
CA ILE A 126 -3.75 11.47 -7.01
C ILE A 126 -4.28 12.82 -6.52
N PRO A 127 -3.47 13.90 -6.54
CA PRO A 127 -3.97 15.23 -6.20
C PRO A 127 -5.13 15.59 -7.13
N VAL A 128 -6.22 16.12 -6.56
CA VAL A 128 -7.26 16.76 -7.36
C VAL A 128 -6.66 18.07 -7.87
N CYS A 129 -6.53 18.19 -9.20
CA CYS A 129 -6.00 19.37 -9.86
C CYS A 129 -6.87 20.60 -9.63
#